data_AF-A0A7J5ZID2-F1
#
_entry.id   AF-A0A7J5ZID2-F1
#
_cell.length_a   1.000
_cell.length_b   1.000
_cell.length_c   1.000
_cell.angle_alpha   90.00
_cell.angle_beta   90.00
_cell.angle_gamma   90.00
#
_symmetry.space_group_name_H-M   'P 1'
#
loop_
_entity.id
_entity.type
_entity.pdbx_description
1 polymer ?
#
loop_
_entity_poly.entity_id
_entity_poly.type
_entity_poly.pdbx_seq_one_letter_code
_entity_poly.pdbx_strand_id
1 'polypeptide(L)'
;MASNADDKLVIMNEEELKRKQREKLKKLQATGGNPRPARTLFLFNLKNSFRKACISIVEWKTFEYIILLTIFANCIALAVFLPMPEEDSNNTNTNLESLEYIFMIIFTLECFLKIVAYGLVFHEGAYLRNCWNILDFVIVFMGLFTFALDTINKLADVPVEKGGGFDMKALRAFRVLRPLRLVSGVPSLQVVMNSILKAMLPLLHIALLVFLLVTIYAIMGLELFKCKMHKTCYYTGTKAELPAPCAQAGNGRRCMINGSECRPGWEGPDNGITHFDNIGFAMLTVYQCITMEGWTKVLYWVNDAMGNEWPWVYFVPLILLGSFFVLNLVLGVLSGEFTKEREKARSRGEFQQLRERQQLDEDVNGYMEWITHAEILDADREGKGLLPLTSDPDKDSLYDMEGKSRVVYY
;
A
#
# COMPACT_ATOMS: atom_id res chain seq x y z
N MET A 1 -12.03 -52.11 -59.73
CA MET A 1 -11.34 -50.80 -59.63
C MET A 1 -12.31 -49.84 -58.97
N ALA A 2 -12.19 -49.68 -57.65
CA ALA A 2 -11.65 -48.48 -56.98
C ALA A 2 -12.70 -47.35 -56.92
N SER A 3 -13.05 -46.73 -55.79
CA SER A 3 -12.40 -46.62 -54.48
C SER A 3 -13.39 -46.05 -53.46
N ASN A 4 -13.34 -46.56 -52.23
CA ASN A 4 -13.98 -46.00 -51.03
C ASN A 4 -13.58 -44.53 -50.83
N ALA A 5 -14.56 -43.65 -50.60
CA ALA A 5 -14.34 -42.34 -50.02
C ALA A 5 -14.73 -42.42 -48.54
N ASP A 6 -13.71 -42.47 -47.69
CA ASP A 6 -13.83 -42.39 -46.23
C ASP A 6 -14.33 -41.01 -45.82
N ASP A 7 -15.56 -40.94 -45.30
CA ASP A 7 -16.02 -39.84 -44.45
C ASP A 7 -15.27 -39.92 -43.10
N LYS A 8 -14.10 -39.29 -43.03
CA LYS A 8 -13.42 -39.03 -41.76
C LYS A 8 -14.19 -37.96 -40.98
N LEU A 9 -15.13 -38.40 -40.15
CA LEU A 9 -15.56 -37.68 -38.96
C LEU A 9 -14.31 -37.40 -38.10
N VAL A 10 -13.80 -36.17 -38.17
CA VAL A 10 -12.71 -35.70 -37.32
C VAL A 10 -13.27 -35.56 -35.90
N ILE A 11 -13.20 -36.64 -35.13
CA ILE A 11 -13.33 -36.62 -33.67
C ILE A 11 -12.13 -35.81 -33.18
N MET A 12 -12.33 -34.51 -32.98
CA MET A 12 -11.31 -33.62 -32.45
C MET A 12 -10.98 -34.11 -31.03
N ASN A 13 -9.73 -34.50 -30.81
CA ASN A 13 -9.28 -35.11 -29.56
C ASN A 13 -9.62 -34.18 -28.37
N GLU A 14 -10.18 -34.71 -27.29
CA GLU A 14 -10.68 -33.90 -26.16
C GLU A 14 -9.57 -33.02 -25.57
N GLU A 15 -8.34 -33.51 -25.58
CA GLU A 15 -7.14 -32.77 -25.20
C GLU A 15 -6.82 -31.62 -26.16
N GLU A 16 -7.00 -31.77 -27.47
CA GLU A 16 -6.80 -30.69 -28.45
C GLU A 16 -7.89 -29.62 -28.35
N LEU A 17 -9.14 -30.02 -28.10
CA LEU A 17 -10.22 -29.08 -27.81
C LEU A 17 -9.94 -28.31 -26.53
N LYS A 18 -9.52 -29.00 -25.46
CA LYS A 18 -9.07 -28.38 -24.19
C LYS A 18 -7.86 -27.48 -24.39
N ARG A 19 -6.91 -27.83 -25.26
CA ARG A 19 -5.74 -26.99 -25.61
C ARG A 19 -6.17 -25.73 -26.36
N LYS A 20 -7.02 -25.86 -27.39
CA LYS A 20 -7.59 -24.73 -28.15
C LYS A 20 -8.48 -23.84 -27.28
N GLN A 21 -9.23 -24.42 -26.34
CA GLN A 21 -10.03 -23.67 -25.38
C GLN A 21 -9.14 -22.94 -24.36
N ARG A 22 -8.07 -23.58 -23.84
CA ARG A 22 -7.07 -22.92 -22.99
C ARG A 22 -6.33 -21.81 -23.73
N GLU A 23 -6.02 -21.99 -25.01
CA GLU A 23 -5.41 -20.94 -25.82
C GLU A 23 -6.38 -19.80 -26.13
N LYS A 24 -7.65 -20.09 -26.42
CA LYS A 24 -8.70 -19.07 -26.56
C LYS A 24 -8.93 -18.33 -25.25
N LEU A 25 -8.94 -19.03 -24.12
CA LEU A 25 -9.10 -18.45 -22.78
C LEU A 25 -7.88 -17.61 -22.40
N LYS A 26 -6.65 -18.05 -22.71
CA LYS A 26 -5.43 -17.24 -22.56
C LYS A 26 -5.44 -15.99 -23.43
N LYS A 27 -5.91 -16.10 -24.68
CA LYS A 27 -6.09 -14.95 -25.59
C LYS A 27 -7.18 -13.99 -25.08
N LEU A 28 -8.27 -14.52 -24.52
CA LEU A 28 -9.33 -13.73 -23.89
C LEU A 28 -8.87 -13.06 -22.59
N GLN A 29 -8.08 -13.74 -21.75
CA GLN A 29 -7.48 -13.17 -20.54
C GLN A 29 -6.45 -12.09 -20.87
N ALA A 30 -5.62 -12.29 -21.90
CA ALA A 30 -4.68 -11.27 -22.37
C ALA A 30 -5.38 -10.03 -22.97
N THR A 31 -6.65 -10.16 -23.37
CA THR A 31 -7.44 -9.07 -23.98
C THR A 31 -8.59 -8.59 -23.08
N GLY A 32 -8.65 -8.99 -21.81
CA GLY A 32 -9.73 -8.61 -20.90
C GLY A 32 -11.14 -9.01 -21.35
N GLY A 33 -11.27 -10.04 -22.18
CA GLY A 33 -12.56 -10.64 -22.56
C GLY A 33 -13.33 -9.97 -23.72
N ASN A 34 -12.86 -8.88 -24.33
CA ASN A 34 -13.64 -8.15 -25.35
C ASN A 34 -13.09 -8.25 -26.79
N PRO A 35 -13.98 -8.32 -27.81
CA PRO A 35 -13.57 -8.32 -29.21
C PRO A 35 -12.86 -7.01 -29.60
N ARG A 36 -11.74 -7.14 -30.33
CA ARG A 36 -10.87 -6.01 -30.70
C ARG A 36 -11.60 -5.00 -31.59
N PRO A 37 -11.56 -3.70 -31.29
CA PRO A 37 -12.29 -2.69 -32.07
C PRO A 37 -11.61 -2.39 -33.42
N ALA A 38 -12.44 -2.29 -34.46
CA ALA A 38 -12.09 -2.04 -35.87
C ALA A 38 -11.21 -0.79 -36.09
N ARG A 39 -11.34 0.23 -35.23
CA ARG A 39 -10.66 1.53 -35.33
C ARG A 39 -10.15 1.93 -33.95
N THR A 40 -9.03 2.63 -33.88
CA THR A 40 -8.54 3.29 -32.67
C THR A 40 -8.30 4.76 -33.01
N LEU A 41 -8.70 5.68 -32.12
CA LEU A 41 -8.39 7.12 -32.25
C LEU A 41 -8.97 7.79 -33.51
N PHE A 42 -10.07 7.26 -34.08
CA PHE A 42 -10.68 7.70 -35.35
C PHE A 42 -9.77 7.70 -36.60
N LEU A 43 -8.44 7.51 -36.45
CA LEU A 43 -7.42 7.58 -37.50
C LEU A 43 -6.76 6.21 -37.81
N PHE A 44 -6.65 5.30 -36.83
CA PHE A 44 -5.90 4.04 -37.01
C PHE A 44 -6.82 2.84 -37.25
N ASN A 45 -6.94 2.46 -38.53
CA ASN A 45 -7.58 1.22 -38.95
C ASN A 45 -6.74 -0.01 -38.50
N LEU A 46 -7.39 -1.15 -38.21
CA LEU A 46 -6.76 -2.41 -37.75
C LEU A 46 -5.70 -2.96 -38.72
N LYS A 47 -5.66 -2.47 -39.96
CA LYS A 47 -4.72 -2.84 -41.03
C LYS A 47 -3.41 -2.06 -41.04
N ASN A 48 -3.24 -1.02 -40.22
CA ASN A 48 -2.02 -0.20 -40.27
C ASN A 48 -0.84 -0.95 -39.62
N SER A 49 0.28 -1.09 -40.35
CA SER A 49 1.46 -1.85 -39.90
C SER A 49 2.01 -1.35 -38.57
N PHE A 50 1.93 -0.04 -38.32
CA PHE A 50 2.35 0.59 -37.07
C PHE A 50 1.54 0.11 -35.86
N ARG A 51 0.21 0.08 -35.97
CA ARG A 51 -0.65 -0.42 -34.88
C ARG A 51 -0.42 -1.91 -34.63
N LYS A 52 -0.20 -2.70 -35.68
CA LYS A 52 0.11 -4.14 -35.56
C LYS A 52 1.45 -4.37 -34.85
N ALA A 53 2.47 -3.56 -35.14
CA ALA A 53 3.75 -3.59 -34.44
C ALA A 53 3.61 -3.19 -32.97
N CYS A 54 2.90 -2.10 -32.66
CA CYS A 54 2.64 -1.69 -31.27
C CYS A 54 1.89 -2.76 -30.47
N ILE A 55 0.87 -3.40 -31.06
CA ILE A 55 0.15 -4.52 -30.41
C ILE A 55 1.12 -5.68 -30.14
N SER A 56 1.96 -6.04 -31.12
CA SER A 56 2.93 -7.13 -30.95
C SER A 56 3.97 -6.83 -29.87
N ILE A 57 4.36 -5.57 -29.69
CA ILE A 57 5.31 -5.15 -28.65
C ILE A 57 4.65 -5.18 -27.27
N VAL A 58 3.43 -4.64 -27.14
CA VAL A 58 2.71 -4.58 -25.85
C VAL A 58 2.29 -5.97 -25.36
N GLU A 59 1.93 -6.89 -26.26
CA GLU A 59 1.58 -8.28 -25.91
C GLU A 59 2.82 -9.15 -25.59
N TRP A 60 4.03 -8.62 -25.76
CA TRP A 60 5.24 -9.40 -25.52
C TRP A 60 5.53 -9.52 -24.02
N LYS A 61 5.64 -10.76 -23.50
CA LYS A 61 5.92 -11.01 -22.08
C LYS A 61 7.21 -10.35 -21.58
N THR A 62 8.23 -10.27 -22.44
CA THR A 62 9.49 -9.63 -22.08
C THR A 62 9.30 -8.13 -21.85
N PHE A 63 8.40 -7.48 -22.59
CA PHE A 63 8.08 -6.07 -22.39
C PHE A 63 7.50 -5.82 -20.99
N GLU A 64 6.61 -6.70 -20.51
CA GLU A 64 6.05 -6.64 -19.15
C GLU A 64 7.15 -6.72 -18.08
N TYR A 65 8.08 -7.68 -18.20
CA TYR A 65 9.21 -7.80 -17.27
C TYR A 65 10.17 -6.60 -17.31
N ILE A 66 10.42 -6.02 -18.49
CA ILE A 66 11.25 -4.81 -18.64
C ILE A 66 10.62 -3.63 -17.91
N ILE A 67 9.32 -3.40 -18.08
CA ILE A 67 8.61 -2.31 -17.39
C ILE A 67 8.61 -2.55 -15.89
N LEU A 68 8.38 -3.78 -15.44
CA LEU A 68 8.43 -4.15 -14.02
C LEU A 68 9.81 -3.87 -13.40
N LEU A 69 10.88 -4.28 -14.07
CA LEU A 69 12.26 -4.01 -13.63
C LEU A 69 12.56 -2.51 -13.60
N THR A 70 12.03 -1.75 -14.57
CA THR A 70 12.18 -0.29 -14.63
C THR A 70 11.47 0.39 -13.46
N ILE A 71 10.26 -0.06 -13.10
CA ILE A 71 9.54 0.42 -11.91
C ILE A 71 10.36 0.14 -10.66
N PHE A 72 10.92 -1.07 -10.53
CA PHE A 72 11.74 -1.44 -9.39
C PHE A 72 13.03 -0.58 -9.28
N ALA A 73 13.74 -0.37 -10.38
CA ALA A 73 14.92 0.49 -10.43
C ALA A 73 14.59 1.95 -10.05
N ASN A 74 13.42 2.45 -10.44
CA ASN A 74 12.94 3.77 -10.06
C ASN A 74 12.61 3.87 -8.56
N CYS A 75 12.03 2.81 -7.97
CA CYS A 75 11.84 2.76 -6.53
C CYS A 75 13.18 2.81 -5.77
N ILE A 76 14.22 2.13 -6.26
CA ILE A 76 15.57 2.21 -5.69
C ILE A 76 16.13 3.63 -5.83
N ALA A 77 15.99 4.26 -7.00
CA ALA A 77 16.43 5.64 -7.20
C ALA A 77 15.75 6.61 -6.21
N LEU A 78 14.44 6.43 -5.97
CA LEU A 78 13.70 7.21 -4.96
C LEU A 78 14.19 6.94 -3.53
N ALA A 79 14.57 5.70 -3.21
CA ALA A 79 15.06 5.32 -1.89
C ALA A 79 16.48 5.83 -1.59
N VAL A 80 17.33 5.93 -2.62
CA VAL A 80 18.71 6.45 -2.50
C VAL A 80 18.73 7.98 -2.45
N PHE A 81 17.66 8.64 -2.90
CA PHE A 81 17.55 10.10 -2.87
C PHE A 81 17.65 10.62 -1.43
N LEU A 82 18.67 11.44 -1.17
CA LEU A 82 18.90 12.02 0.14
C LEU A 82 18.35 13.46 0.19
N PRO A 83 17.31 13.74 1.02
CA PRO A 83 16.82 15.10 1.19
C PRO A 83 17.82 15.91 2.02
N MET A 84 18.36 16.97 1.42
CA MET A 84 19.27 17.90 2.09
C MET A 84 18.52 19.17 2.51
N PRO A 85 18.80 19.73 3.70
CA PRO A 85 18.28 21.05 4.09
C PRO A 85 18.89 22.15 3.21
N GLU A 86 18.21 23.30 3.12
CA GLU A 86 18.73 24.55 2.51
C GLU A 86 19.13 24.48 1.02
N GLU A 87 18.44 23.66 0.21
CA GLU A 87 18.63 23.56 -1.25
C GLU A 87 20.04 23.10 -1.69
N ASP A 88 20.82 22.50 -0.79
CA ASP A 88 22.10 21.91 -1.14
C ASP A 88 21.93 20.64 -2.00
N SER A 89 22.83 20.43 -2.96
CA SER A 89 22.77 19.29 -3.88
C SER A 89 24.12 18.61 -3.98
N ASN A 90 24.13 17.29 -3.78
CA ASN A 90 25.31 16.46 -4.00
C ASN A 90 25.33 15.91 -5.44
N ASN A 91 26.50 15.45 -5.89
CA ASN A 91 26.66 14.85 -7.23
C ASN A 91 25.73 13.64 -7.43
N THR A 92 25.44 12.89 -6.37
CA THR A 92 24.52 11.74 -6.42
C THR A 92 23.09 12.15 -6.74
N ASN A 93 22.57 13.24 -6.14
CA ASN A 93 21.22 13.73 -6.40
C ASN A 93 21.09 14.26 -7.83
N THR A 94 22.13 14.93 -8.35
CA THR A 94 22.15 15.39 -9.76
C THR A 94 22.08 14.22 -10.75
N ASN A 95 22.81 13.14 -10.47
CA ASN A 95 22.75 11.92 -11.27
C ASN A 95 21.38 11.23 -11.16
N LEU A 96 20.78 11.20 -9.97
CA LEU A 96 19.44 10.64 -9.75
C LEU A 96 18.37 11.44 -10.52
N GLU A 97 18.44 12.78 -10.54
CA GLU A 97 17.54 13.62 -11.34
C GLU A 97 17.68 13.33 -12.85
N SER A 98 18.90 13.08 -13.32
CA SER A 98 19.15 12.68 -14.72
C SER A 98 18.53 11.30 -15.03
N LEU A 99 18.63 10.35 -14.10
CA LEU A 99 18.00 9.03 -14.23
C LEU A 99 16.46 9.11 -14.21
N GLU A 100 15.88 10.01 -13.42
CA GLU A 100 14.42 10.22 -13.40
C GLU A 100 13.87 10.64 -14.75
N TYR A 101 14.61 11.45 -15.51
CA TYR A 101 14.23 11.83 -16.87
C TYR A 101 14.17 10.61 -17.81
N ILE A 102 15.14 9.70 -17.69
CA ILE A 102 15.16 8.44 -18.45
C ILE A 102 13.94 7.57 -18.09
N PHE A 103 13.65 7.41 -16.81
CA PHE A 103 12.47 6.66 -16.36
C PHE A 103 11.16 7.27 -16.88
N MET A 104 11.05 8.60 -16.86
CA MET A 104 9.87 9.31 -17.40
C MET A 104 9.67 8.99 -18.88
N ILE A 105 10.73 9.05 -19.69
CA ILE A 105 10.67 8.75 -21.12
C ILE A 105 10.18 7.32 -21.35
N ILE A 106 10.74 6.34 -20.64
CA ILE A 106 10.35 4.92 -20.77
C ILE A 106 8.85 4.76 -20.48
N PHE A 107 8.34 5.37 -19.42
CA PHE A 107 6.92 5.28 -19.06
C PHE A 107 6.00 6.03 -20.01
N THR A 108 6.46 7.14 -20.58
CA THR A 108 5.69 7.86 -21.61
C THR A 108 5.58 7.03 -22.89
N LEU A 109 6.68 6.39 -23.29
CA LEU A 109 6.68 5.47 -24.43
C LEU A 109 5.75 4.28 -24.18
N GLU A 110 5.81 3.68 -22.99
CA GLU A 110 4.91 2.60 -22.59
C GLU A 110 3.43 3.02 -22.66
N CYS A 111 3.08 4.17 -22.06
CA CYS A 111 1.72 4.71 -22.08
C CYS A 111 1.25 4.99 -23.51
N PHE A 112 2.10 5.62 -24.32
CA PHE A 112 1.82 5.89 -25.73
C PHE A 112 1.58 4.60 -26.53
N LEU A 113 2.43 3.58 -26.36
CA LEU A 113 2.28 2.28 -27.03
C LEU A 113 0.96 1.59 -26.64
N LYS A 114 0.59 1.62 -25.35
CA LYS A 114 -0.69 1.07 -24.86
C LYS A 114 -1.91 1.84 -25.40
N ILE A 115 -1.84 3.16 -25.48
CA ILE A 115 -2.90 4.00 -26.07
C ILE A 115 -3.09 3.69 -27.56
N VAL A 116 -2.01 3.51 -28.33
CA VAL A 116 -2.09 3.16 -29.75
C VAL A 116 -2.63 1.74 -29.96
N ALA A 117 -2.24 0.79 -29.09
CA ALA A 117 -2.67 -0.60 -29.17
C ALA A 117 -4.17 -0.79 -28.84
N TYR A 118 -4.62 -0.30 -27.67
CA TYR A 118 -5.97 -0.55 -27.13
C TYR A 118 -6.97 0.57 -27.46
N GLY A 119 -6.49 1.78 -27.69
CA GLY A 119 -7.30 2.97 -27.90
C GLY A 119 -7.70 3.72 -26.64
N LEU A 120 -8.05 5.00 -26.81
CA LEU A 120 -8.18 5.98 -25.72
C LEU A 120 -9.44 5.78 -24.86
N VAL A 121 -10.65 5.99 -25.41
CA VAL A 121 -11.88 6.07 -24.60
C VAL A 121 -13.08 5.29 -25.18
N PHE A 122 -13.30 5.32 -26.49
CA PHE A 122 -14.59 4.93 -27.10
C PHE A 122 -14.83 3.42 -27.28
N HIS A 123 -13.99 2.54 -26.71
CA HIS A 123 -14.12 1.09 -26.86
C HIS A 123 -14.27 0.38 -25.51
N GLU A 124 -14.99 -0.74 -25.48
CA GLU A 124 -15.23 -1.47 -24.23
C GLU A 124 -13.95 -2.10 -23.62
N GLY A 125 -12.86 -2.18 -24.39
CA GLY A 125 -11.51 -2.52 -23.93
C GLY A 125 -10.53 -1.35 -23.97
N ALA A 126 -11.03 -0.10 -23.96
CA ALA A 126 -10.19 1.09 -24.05
C ALA A 126 -9.28 1.25 -22.82
N TYR A 127 -8.10 1.81 -23.05
CA TYR A 127 -7.05 1.98 -22.05
C TYR A 127 -7.54 2.71 -20.80
N LEU A 128 -8.26 3.83 -20.96
CA LEU A 128 -8.73 4.66 -19.84
C LEU A 128 -9.96 4.13 -19.10
N ARG A 129 -10.54 3.00 -19.50
CA ARG A 129 -11.68 2.40 -18.76
C ARG A 129 -11.22 1.48 -17.63
N ASN A 130 -9.96 1.04 -17.65
CA ASN A 130 -9.38 0.25 -16.57
C ASN A 130 -8.78 1.19 -15.50
N CYS A 131 -9.26 1.11 -14.25
CA CYS A 131 -8.80 1.96 -13.15
C CYS A 131 -7.28 1.94 -12.95
N TRP A 132 -6.63 0.79 -13.17
CA TRP A 132 -5.17 0.65 -13.03
C TRP A 132 -4.40 1.39 -14.12
N ASN A 133 -4.93 1.40 -15.34
CA ASN A 133 -4.36 2.15 -16.44
C ASN A 133 -4.59 3.67 -16.29
N ILE A 134 -5.71 4.08 -15.66
CA ILE A 134 -5.95 5.48 -15.31
C ILE A 134 -4.87 5.97 -14.33
N LEU A 135 -4.55 5.17 -13.31
CA LEU A 135 -3.49 5.50 -12.35
C LEU A 135 -2.15 5.71 -13.07
N ASP A 136 -1.77 4.77 -13.94
CA ASP A 136 -0.55 4.88 -14.76
C ASP A 136 -0.55 6.15 -15.62
N PHE A 137 -1.68 6.45 -16.29
CA PHE A 137 -1.83 7.64 -17.12
C PHE A 137 -1.67 8.93 -16.32
N VAL A 138 -2.30 9.01 -15.15
CA VAL A 138 -2.22 10.19 -14.26
C VAL A 138 -0.78 10.42 -13.80
N ILE A 139 -0.05 9.35 -13.45
CA ILE A 139 1.36 9.47 -13.01
C ILE A 139 2.24 9.99 -14.15
N VAL A 140 2.09 9.46 -15.37
CA VAL A 140 2.85 9.92 -16.55
C VAL A 140 2.48 11.36 -16.91
N PHE A 141 1.18 11.68 -16.90
CA PHE A 141 0.68 13.02 -17.21
C PHE A 141 1.21 14.06 -16.22
N MET A 142 1.12 13.80 -14.91
CA MET A 142 1.68 14.69 -13.90
C MET A 142 3.19 14.84 -14.08
N GLY A 143 3.92 13.75 -14.35
CA GLY A 143 5.36 13.80 -14.64
C GLY A 143 5.70 14.69 -15.83
N LEU A 144 5.00 14.53 -16.95
CA LEU A 144 5.17 15.35 -18.14
C LEU A 144 4.80 16.82 -17.89
N PHE A 145 3.72 17.06 -17.15
CA PHE A 145 3.28 18.40 -16.76
C PHE A 145 4.35 19.13 -15.93
N THR A 146 4.95 18.45 -14.94
CA THR A 146 6.06 19.03 -14.16
C THR A 146 7.27 19.37 -15.01
N PHE A 147 7.64 18.49 -15.95
CA PHE A 147 8.76 18.72 -16.86
C PHE A 147 8.51 19.89 -17.82
N ALA A 148 7.29 20.00 -18.35
CA ALA A 148 6.89 21.09 -19.22
C ALA A 148 6.96 22.45 -18.49
N LEU A 149 6.45 22.52 -17.25
CA LEU A 149 6.53 23.73 -16.44
C LEU A 149 7.98 24.13 -16.13
N ASP A 150 8.84 23.17 -15.74
CA ASP A 150 10.26 23.43 -15.47
C ASP A 150 10.99 23.96 -16.72
N THR A 151 10.66 23.41 -17.89
CA THR A 151 11.23 23.85 -19.17
C THR A 151 10.77 25.27 -19.53
N ILE A 152 9.48 25.57 -19.42
CA ILE A 152 8.93 26.90 -19.72
C ILE A 152 9.54 27.95 -18.79
N ASN A 153 9.64 27.67 -17.49
CA ASN A 153 10.21 28.61 -16.51
C ASN A 153 11.70 28.90 -16.78
N LYS A 154 12.48 27.90 -17.21
CA LYS A 154 13.89 28.08 -17.61
C LYS A 154 14.04 28.90 -18.90
N LEU A 155 13.10 28.78 -19.84
CA LEU A 155 13.12 29.49 -21.12
C LEU A 155 12.60 30.93 -21.03
N ALA A 156 11.67 31.19 -20.12
CA ALA A 156 11.05 32.51 -19.98
C ALA A 156 11.88 33.49 -19.14
N ASP A 157 12.94 33.02 -18.46
CA ASP A 157 13.79 33.80 -17.52
C ASP A 157 12.96 34.64 -16.52
N VAL A 158 11.74 34.20 -16.23
CA VAL A 158 10.85 34.87 -15.30
C VAL A 158 11.30 34.48 -13.90
N PRO A 159 11.75 35.44 -13.06
CA PRO A 159 12.05 35.14 -11.67
C PRO A 159 10.77 34.62 -11.02
N VAL A 160 10.85 33.39 -10.51
CA VAL A 160 9.74 32.73 -9.80
C VAL A 160 9.44 33.58 -8.56
N GLU A 161 8.49 34.50 -8.68
CA GLU A 161 7.99 35.23 -7.53
C GLU A 161 7.36 34.23 -6.56
N LYS A 162 7.85 34.27 -5.32
CA LYS A 162 7.52 33.38 -4.18
C LYS A 162 6.05 33.42 -3.72
N GLY A 163 5.10 33.84 -4.55
CA GLY A 163 3.73 34.17 -4.11
C GLY A 163 2.56 33.68 -4.97
N GLY A 164 2.76 33.06 -6.14
CA GLY A 164 1.60 32.73 -7.00
C GLY A 164 1.77 31.64 -8.06
N GLY A 165 2.94 31.04 -8.20
CA GLY A 165 3.13 29.86 -9.05
C GLY A 165 2.92 28.58 -8.24
N PHE A 166 2.30 27.55 -8.82
CA PHE A 166 2.25 26.22 -8.21
C PHE A 166 3.62 25.83 -7.66
N ASP A 167 3.69 25.46 -6.38
CA ASP A 167 4.93 25.02 -5.75
C ASP A 167 5.53 23.84 -6.52
N MET A 168 6.51 24.12 -7.37
CA MET A 168 7.18 23.11 -8.19
C MET A 168 7.79 22.02 -7.32
N LYS A 169 8.15 22.35 -6.07
CA LYS A 169 8.59 21.40 -5.03
C LYS A 169 7.48 20.42 -4.62
N ALA A 170 6.25 20.88 -4.43
CA ALA A 170 5.12 20.02 -4.10
C ALA A 170 4.78 19.08 -5.28
N LEU A 171 4.90 19.57 -6.51
CA LEU A 171 4.68 18.75 -7.70
C LEU A 171 5.70 17.61 -7.83
N ARG A 172 6.94 17.80 -7.37
CA ARG A 172 7.95 16.73 -7.30
C ARG A 172 7.56 15.63 -6.30
N ALA A 173 6.77 15.93 -5.27
CA ALA A 173 6.31 14.92 -4.30
C ALA A 173 5.40 13.86 -4.94
N PHE A 174 4.65 14.18 -6.00
CA PHE A 174 3.80 13.20 -6.71
C PHE A 174 4.59 12.03 -7.32
N ARG A 175 5.92 12.16 -7.46
CA ARG A 175 6.80 11.06 -7.86
C ARG A 175 6.74 9.87 -6.88
N VAL A 176 6.33 10.10 -5.63
CA VAL A 176 6.09 9.05 -4.62
C VAL A 176 4.95 8.10 -5.00
N LEU A 177 4.10 8.45 -5.98
CA LEU A 177 3.03 7.58 -6.46
C LEU A 177 3.53 6.52 -7.46
N ARG A 178 4.73 6.68 -8.04
CA ARG A 178 5.29 5.76 -9.05
C ARG A 178 5.39 4.30 -8.59
N PRO A 179 5.75 3.98 -7.32
CA PRO A 179 5.71 2.61 -6.81
C PRO A 179 4.33 1.95 -6.88
N LEU A 180 3.23 2.72 -6.88
CA LEU A 180 1.87 2.16 -7.02
C LEU A 180 1.65 1.50 -8.39
N ARG A 181 2.46 1.85 -9.40
CA ARG A 181 2.46 1.18 -10.71
C ARG A 181 2.90 -0.28 -10.63
N LEU A 182 3.57 -0.69 -9.55
CA LEU A 182 3.83 -2.10 -9.29
C LEU A 182 2.53 -2.90 -9.17
N VAL A 183 1.48 -2.27 -8.60
CA VAL A 183 0.16 -2.89 -8.46
C VAL A 183 -0.52 -3.03 -9.82
N SER A 184 -0.38 -2.05 -10.72
CA SER A 184 -0.91 -2.16 -12.10
C SER A 184 -0.14 -3.19 -12.94
N GLY A 185 1.15 -3.42 -12.66
CA GLY A 185 1.97 -4.44 -13.32
C GLY A 185 1.76 -5.87 -12.82
N VAL A 186 1.45 -6.08 -11.53
CA VAL A 186 1.32 -7.42 -10.94
C VAL A 186 -0.14 -7.80 -10.71
N PRO A 187 -0.74 -8.72 -11.51
CA PRO A 187 -2.17 -9.03 -11.43
C PRO A 187 -2.59 -9.61 -10.07
N SER A 188 -1.71 -10.36 -9.40
CA SER A 188 -1.98 -10.90 -8.06
C SER A 188 -2.21 -9.79 -7.03
N LEU A 189 -1.47 -8.67 -7.10
CA LEU A 189 -1.65 -7.54 -6.19
C LEU A 189 -2.97 -6.79 -6.45
N GLN A 190 -3.44 -6.75 -7.70
CA GLN A 190 -4.73 -6.15 -8.04
C GLN A 190 -5.88 -6.88 -7.36
N VAL A 191 -5.82 -8.21 -7.32
CA VAL A 191 -6.83 -9.04 -6.63
C VAL A 191 -6.84 -8.70 -5.14
N VAL A 192 -5.66 -8.63 -4.51
CA VAL A 192 -5.54 -8.28 -3.09
C VAL A 192 -6.08 -6.88 -2.81
N MET A 193 -5.69 -5.88 -3.59
CA MET A 193 -6.15 -4.50 -3.40
C MET A 193 -7.66 -4.35 -3.60
N ASN A 194 -8.22 -5.02 -4.61
CA ASN A 194 -9.68 -5.05 -4.81
C ASN A 194 -10.41 -5.70 -3.62
N SER A 195 -9.82 -6.72 -3.00
CA SER A 195 -10.37 -7.32 -1.79
C SER A 195 -10.31 -6.35 -0.61
N ILE A 196 -9.21 -5.61 -0.43
CA ILE A 196 -9.07 -4.59 0.62
C ILE A 196 -10.12 -3.48 0.44
N LEU A 197 -10.25 -2.92 -0.78
CA LEU A 197 -11.21 -1.86 -1.07
C LEU A 197 -12.66 -2.30 -0.80
N LYS A 198 -13.01 -3.55 -1.12
CA LYS A 198 -14.33 -4.11 -0.80
C LYS A 198 -14.56 -4.24 0.70
N ALA A 199 -13.53 -4.63 1.46
CA ALA A 199 -13.61 -4.76 2.92
C ALA A 199 -13.66 -3.40 3.65
N MET A 200 -13.18 -2.32 3.03
CA MET A 200 -13.26 -0.98 3.62
C MET A 200 -14.65 -0.34 3.56
N LEU A 201 -15.48 -0.70 2.56
CA LEU A 201 -16.80 -0.07 2.39
C LEU A 201 -17.72 -0.22 3.63
N PRO A 202 -17.84 -1.41 4.27
CA PRO A 202 -18.62 -1.55 5.50
C PRO A 202 -18.09 -0.72 6.68
N LEU A 203 -16.77 -0.47 6.74
CA LEU A 203 -16.14 0.31 7.80
C LEU A 203 -16.45 1.81 7.69
N LEU A 204 -16.91 2.30 6.53
CA LEU A 204 -17.23 3.71 6.32
C LEU A 204 -18.35 4.20 7.26
N HIS A 205 -19.34 3.35 7.54
CA HIS A 205 -20.42 3.70 8.48
C HIS A 205 -19.90 3.89 9.91
N ILE A 206 -18.94 3.06 10.34
CA ILE A 206 -18.29 3.21 11.64
C ILE A 206 -17.43 4.46 11.66
N ALA A 207 -16.63 4.68 10.60
CA ALA A 207 -15.79 5.87 10.49
C ALA A 207 -16.62 7.16 10.58
N LEU A 208 -17.82 7.19 9.96
CA LEU A 208 -18.76 8.31 10.08
C LEU A 208 -19.26 8.51 11.52
N LEU A 209 -19.58 7.42 12.24
CA LEU A 209 -19.98 7.49 13.65
C LEU A 209 -18.85 8.04 14.53
N VAL A 210 -17.62 7.56 14.33
CA VAL A 210 -16.42 8.03 15.05
C VAL A 210 -16.18 9.51 14.75
N PHE A 211 -16.27 9.92 13.49
CA PHE A 211 -16.12 11.31 13.08
C PHE A 211 -17.15 12.23 13.75
N LEU A 212 -18.41 11.80 13.85
CA LEU A 212 -19.45 12.53 14.56
C LEU A 212 -19.17 12.63 16.07
N LEU A 213 -18.73 11.54 16.70
CA LEU A 213 -18.32 11.54 18.12
C LEU A 213 -17.17 12.51 18.37
N VAL A 214 -16.12 12.47 17.53
CA VAL A 214 -14.98 13.41 17.60
C VAL A 214 -15.48 14.85 17.49
N THR A 215 -16.41 15.12 16.57
CA THR A 215 -16.96 16.47 16.37
C THR A 215 -17.74 16.95 17.59
N ILE A 216 -18.57 16.10 18.20
CA ILE A 216 -19.32 16.46 19.42
C ILE A 216 -18.37 16.82 20.57
N TYR A 217 -17.37 15.96 20.83
CA TYR A 217 -16.38 16.22 21.87
C TYR A 217 -15.52 17.45 21.55
N ALA A 218 -15.18 17.70 20.28
CA ALA A 218 -14.43 18.88 19.88
C ALA A 218 -15.22 20.17 20.15
N ILE A 219 -16.54 20.21 19.87
CA ILE A 219 -17.40 21.36 20.19
C ILE A 219 -17.52 21.54 21.71
N MET A 220 -17.68 20.46 22.46
CA MET A 220 -17.70 20.52 23.94
C MET A 220 -16.38 21.06 24.50
N GLY A 221 -15.25 20.56 24.01
CA GLY A 221 -13.91 21.00 24.42
C GLY A 221 -13.64 22.46 24.05
N LEU A 222 -14.08 22.89 22.87
CA LEU A 222 -14.04 24.29 22.43
C LEU A 222 -14.78 25.20 23.40
N GLU A 223 -16.03 24.87 23.76
CA GLU A 223 -16.78 25.73 24.69
C GLU A 223 -16.21 25.74 26.11
N LEU A 224 -15.68 24.60 26.59
CA LEU A 224 -15.12 24.49 27.94
C LEU A 224 -13.72 25.09 28.08
N PHE A 225 -12.88 24.95 27.06
CA PHE A 225 -11.43 25.18 27.17
C PHE A 225 -10.88 26.26 26.23
N LYS A 226 -11.72 26.98 25.47
CA LYS A 226 -11.29 28.06 24.57
C LYS A 226 -10.42 29.11 25.27
N CYS A 227 -9.28 29.41 24.66
CA CYS A 227 -8.32 30.44 25.05
C CYS A 227 -7.77 30.28 26.48
N LYS A 228 -7.87 29.10 27.10
CA LYS A 228 -7.41 28.87 28.48
C LYS A 228 -5.92 28.59 28.58
N MET A 229 -5.30 28.07 27.51
CA MET A 229 -3.91 27.59 27.50
C MET A 229 -2.87 28.58 26.97
N HIS A 230 -3.21 29.88 26.90
CA HIS A 230 -2.36 30.94 26.30
C HIS A 230 -1.49 31.71 27.31
N LYS A 231 -1.40 31.22 28.54
CA LYS A 231 -0.64 31.83 29.62
C LYS A 231 0.45 30.87 30.06
N THR A 232 1.68 31.36 30.14
CA THR A 232 2.82 30.59 30.66
C THR A 232 3.69 31.41 31.61
N CYS A 233 4.54 30.71 32.36
CA CYS A 233 5.52 31.32 33.26
C CYS A 233 6.73 31.81 32.47
N TYR A 234 6.99 33.10 32.54
CA TYR A 234 8.21 33.73 32.01
C TYR A 234 9.13 34.13 33.16
N TYR A 235 10.45 34.04 32.95
CA TYR A 235 11.40 34.65 33.87
C TYR A 235 11.35 36.18 33.78
N THR A 236 11.41 36.85 34.94
CA THR A 236 11.42 38.30 35.01
C THR A 236 12.61 38.87 34.25
N GLY A 237 12.36 39.67 33.22
CA GLY A 237 13.39 40.33 32.42
C GLY A 237 13.93 39.53 31.24
N THR A 238 13.49 38.28 31.01
CA THR A 238 13.85 37.51 29.80
C THR A 238 12.60 37.00 29.07
N LYS A 239 12.78 36.55 27.82
CA LYS A 239 11.74 35.86 27.04
C LYS A 239 11.76 34.33 27.24
N ALA A 240 12.53 33.83 28.19
CA ALA A 240 12.62 32.39 28.45
C ALA A 240 11.33 31.91 29.14
N GLU A 241 10.66 30.96 28.50
CA GLU A 241 9.41 30.36 28.97
C GLU A 241 9.60 28.95 29.51
N LEU A 242 8.72 28.54 30.42
CA LEU A 242 8.55 27.13 30.77
C LEU A 242 7.36 26.56 30.01
N PRO A 243 7.47 25.39 29.35
CA PRO A 243 6.41 24.88 28.49
C PRO A 243 5.29 24.19 29.28
N ALA A 244 4.46 24.97 29.97
CA ALA A 244 3.21 24.51 30.59
C ALA A 244 2.28 25.69 30.90
N PRO A 245 0.94 25.53 30.76
CA PRO A 245 -0.02 26.56 31.13
C PRO A 245 0.13 27.02 32.59
N CYS A 246 -0.23 28.27 32.87
CA CYS A 246 -0.31 28.81 34.22
C CYS A 246 -1.57 29.65 34.41
N ALA A 247 -1.98 29.83 35.67
CA ALA A 247 -3.06 30.71 36.06
C ALA A 247 -2.56 31.79 37.04
N GLN A 248 -2.94 33.04 36.76
CA GLN A 248 -2.62 34.19 37.62
C GLN A 248 -3.57 34.27 38.84
N ALA A 249 -4.79 33.75 38.71
CA ALA A 249 -5.80 33.66 39.74
C ALA A 249 -6.67 32.40 39.51
N GLY A 250 -7.26 31.85 40.59
CA GLY A 250 -8.06 30.62 40.55
C GLY A 250 -7.29 29.36 40.96
N ASN A 251 -7.82 28.20 40.58
CA ASN A 251 -7.35 26.87 40.99
C ASN A 251 -6.31 26.26 40.03
N GLY A 252 -5.89 26.99 38.99
CA GLY A 252 -4.81 26.57 38.10
C GLY A 252 -3.41 26.69 38.72
N ARG A 253 -2.41 26.17 38.01
CA ARG A 253 -1.01 26.12 38.45
C ARG A 253 -0.43 27.53 38.53
N ARG A 254 0.18 27.85 39.67
CA ARG A 254 0.94 29.10 39.87
C ARG A 254 2.42 28.89 39.55
N CYS A 255 3.09 29.94 39.11
CA CYS A 255 4.53 29.93 38.91
C CYS A 255 5.24 29.93 40.27
N MET A 256 5.91 28.83 40.63
CA MET A 256 6.58 28.65 41.92
C MET A 256 8.08 29.01 41.88
N ILE A 257 8.61 29.32 40.70
CA ILE A 257 10.03 29.63 40.51
C ILE A 257 10.28 31.09 40.89
N ASN A 258 11.31 31.34 41.70
CA ASN A 258 11.70 32.69 42.08
C ASN A 258 12.03 33.55 40.85
N GLY A 259 11.44 34.74 40.76
CA GLY A 259 11.59 35.60 39.61
C GLY A 259 10.87 35.08 38.35
N SER A 260 9.78 34.33 38.49
CA SER A 260 8.90 33.99 37.36
C SER A 260 7.51 34.61 37.53
N GLU A 261 6.92 35.03 36.42
CA GLU A 261 5.60 35.65 36.37
C GLU A 261 4.75 34.97 35.28
N CYS A 262 3.49 34.70 35.60
CA CYS A 262 2.52 34.15 34.65
C CYS A 262 2.03 35.26 33.71
N ARG A 263 2.38 35.20 32.41
CA ARG A 263 2.01 36.22 31.43
C ARG A 263 1.21 35.61 30.27
N PRO A 264 0.23 36.35 29.71
CA PRO A 264 -0.43 35.98 28.46
C PRO A 264 0.50 36.21 27.26
N GLY A 265 0.19 35.59 26.12
CA GLY A 265 0.93 35.75 24.87
C GLY A 265 1.77 34.54 24.48
N TRP A 266 1.55 33.40 25.14
CA TRP A 266 2.11 32.12 24.74
C TRP A 266 1.24 31.49 23.65
N GLU A 267 1.88 30.90 22.64
CA GLU A 267 1.20 30.21 21.53
C GLU A 267 0.43 28.97 22.00
N GLY A 268 0.83 28.39 23.14
CA GLY A 268 0.20 27.23 23.74
C GLY A 268 1.09 25.98 23.67
N PRO A 269 0.60 24.85 24.23
CA PRO A 269 1.35 23.60 24.24
C PRO A 269 1.70 23.10 22.83
N ASP A 270 2.82 22.37 22.72
CA ASP A 270 3.36 21.85 21.45
C ASP A 270 3.47 22.92 20.34
N ASN A 271 4.00 24.10 20.67
CA ASN A 271 4.11 25.26 19.76
C ASN A 271 2.75 25.67 19.16
N GLY A 272 1.71 25.69 20.00
CA GLY A 272 0.36 26.10 19.60
C GLY A 272 -0.41 25.07 18.78
N ILE A 273 -0.02 23.79 18.76
CA ILE A 273 -0.77 22.74 18.04
C ILE A 273 -1.92 22.19 18.90
N THR A 274 -1.68 21.95 20.19
CA THR A 274 -2.61 21.23 21.07
C THR A 274 -3.43 22.19 21.92
N HIS A 275 -4.54 22.68 21.36
CA HIS A 275 -5.44 23.63 22.02
C HIS A 275 -6.89 23.52 21.52
N PHE A 276 -7.83 24.21 22.19
CA PHE A 276 -9.28 24.15 21.93
C PHE A 276 -9.87 25.50 21.51
N ASP A 277 -9.14 26.31 20.73
CA ASP A 277 -9.59 27.65 20.36
C ASP A 277 -10.38 27.67 19.04
N ASN A 278 -10.10 26.70 18.17
CA ASN A 278 -10.78 26.50 16.90
C ASN A 278 -11.25 25.05 16.78
N ILE A 279 -12.34 24.82 16.07
CA ILE A 279 -12.90 23.48 15.89
C ILE A 279 -11.90 22.49 15.28
N GLY A 280 -11.05 22.92 14.35
CA GLY A 280 -10.04 22.06 13.72
C GLY A 280 -8.97 21.56 14.69
N PHE A 281 -8.38 22.47 15.49
CA PHE A 281 -7.40 22.09 16.51
C PHE A 281 -8.02 21.32 17.68
N ALA A 282 -9.27 21.65 18.04
CA ALA A 282 -10.05 20.88 19.01
C ALA A 282 -10.29 19.44 18.52
N MET A 283 -10.67 19.26 17.24
CA MET A 283 -10.82 17.93 16.64
C MET A 283 -9.49 17.16 16.61
N LEU A 284 -8.39 17.81 16.26
CA LEU A 284 -7.04 17.20 16.28
C LEU A 284 -6.65 16.74 17.69
N THR A 285 -6.85 17.61 18.68
CA THR A 285 -6.55 17.31 20.09
C THR A 285 -7.43 16.19 20.63
N VAL A 286 -8.73 16.17 20.29
CA VAL A 286 -9.66 15.07 20.64
C VAL A 286 -9.26 13.77 19.96
N TYR A 287 -8.88 13.81 18.68
CA TYR A 287 -8.40 12.64 17.94
C TYR A 287 -7.13 12.06 18.58
N GLN A 288 -6.15 12.90 18.91
CA GLN A 288 -4.95 12.49 19.66
C GLN A 288 -5.32 11.86 21.02
N CYS A 289 -6.34 12.37 21.72
CA CYS A 289 -6.78 11.75 22.97
C CYS A 289 -7.40 10.36 22.74
N ILE A 290 -8.20 10.20 21.69
CA ILE A 290 -8.89 8.94 21.36
C ILE A 290 -7.89 7.84 20.97
N THR A 291 -6.76 8.17 20.34
CA THR A 291 -5.69 7.19 20.05
C THR A 291 -4.95 6.71 21.31
N MET A 292 -5.32 7.21 22.49
CA MET A 292 -4.67 6.94 23.79
C MET A 292 -3.22 7.40 23.87
N GLU A 293 -2.76 8.26 22.95
CA GLU A 293 -1.39 8.76 22.93
C GLU A 293 -1.33 10.21 23.43
N GLY A 294 -0.65 10.44 24.56
CA GLY A 294 -0.46 11.80 25.09
C GLY A 294 -1.71 12.47 25.67
N TRP A 295 -2.85 11.76 25.79
CA TRP A 295 -4.10 12.30 26.36
C TRP A 295 -3.95 12.82 27.80
N THR A 296 -3.08 12.19 28.61
CA THR A 296 -2.79 12.64 29.98
C THR A 296 -2.04 13.97 30.00
N LYS A 297 -1.19 14.25 28.99
CA LYS A 297 -0.51 15.54 28.87
C LYS A 297 -1.52 16.66 28.62
N VAL A 298 -2.47 16.42 27.72
CA VAL A 298 -3.56 17.36 27.43
C VAL A 298 -4.41 17.60 28.69
N LEU A 299 -4.78 16.54 29.40
CA LEU A 299 -5.48 16.66 30.70
C LEU A 299 -4.67 17.51 31.69
N TYR A 300 -3.38 17.28 31.84
CA TYR A 300 -2.53 18.04 32.76
C TYR A 300 -2.37 19.50 32.34
N TRP A 301 -2.27 19.81 31.05
CA TRP A 301 -2.28 21.20 30.58
C TRP A 301 -3.60 21.91 30.89
N VAL A 302 -4.74 21.24 30.74
CA VAL A 302 -6.04 21.80 31.13
C VAL A 302 -6.14 21.97 32.65
N ASN A 303 -5.63 21.02 33.44
CA ASN A 303 -5.56 21.13 34.90
C ASN A 303 -4.68 22.31 35.34
N ASP A 304 -3.55 22.51 34.69
CA ASP A 304 -2.64 23.61 34.99
C ASP A 304 -3.25 24.97 34.62
N ALA A 305 -4.12 25.02 33.60
CA ALA A 305 -4.80 26.23 33.18
C ALA A 305 -5.99 26.62 34.06
N MET A 306 -6.83 25.65 34.49
CA MET A 306 -8.11 25.92 35.15
C MET A 306 -8.31 25.25 36.52
N GLY A 307 -7.44 24.31 36.90
CA GLY A 307 -7.57 23.48 38.09
C GLY A 307 -8.04 22.06 37.77
N ASN A 308 -7.79 21.13 38.70
CA ASN A 308 -7.98 19.68 38.51
C ASN A 308 -9.38 19.15 38.86
N GLU A 309 -10.30 20.00 39.33
CA GLU A 309 -11.57 19.56 39.93
C GLU A 309 -12.57 18.98 38.93
N TRP A 310 -12.60 19.50 37.69
CA TRP A 310 -13.64 19.21 36.69
C TRP A 310 -13.13 18.64 35.35
N PRO A 311 -11.91 18.95 34.86
CA PRO A 311 -11.48 18.49 33.53
C PRO A 311 -11.49 16.97 33.35
N TRP A 312 -11.24 16.19 34.41
CA TRP A 312 -11.29 14.73 34.35
C TRP A 312 -12.67 14.19 33.94
N VAL A 313 -13.76 14.91 34.22
CA VAL A 313 -15.13 14.55 33.80
C VAL A 313 -15.31 14.63 32.29
N TYR A 314 -14.50 15.43 31.60
CA TYR A 314 -14.46 15.46 30.14
C TYR A 314 -13.57 14.35 29.58
N PHE A 315 -12.33 14.24 30.08
CA PHE A 315 -11.33 13.33 29.50
C PHE A 315 -11.59 11.85 29.82
N VAL A 316 -12.03 11.50 31.02
CA VAL A 316 -12.24 10.07 31.38
C VAL A 316 -13.36 9.44 30.54
N PRO A 317 -14.57 10.04 30.41
CA PRO A 317 -15.59 9.53 29.49
C PRO A 317 -15.16 9.57 28.03
N LEU A 318 -14.38 10.57 27.60
CA LEU A 318 -13.83 10.61 26.24
C LEU A 318 -12.96 9.37 25.95
N ILE A 319 -12.11 8.92 26.88
CA ILE A 319 -11.29 7.72 26.66
C ILE A 319 -12.16 6.45 26.70
N LEU A 320 -13.11 6.37 27.64
CA LEU A 320 -14.00 5.21 27.76
C LEU A 320 -14.92 5.04 26.53
N LEU A 321 -15.58 6.11 26.10
CA LEU A 321 -16.52 6.09 24.97
C LEU A 321 -15.84 6.29 23.62
N GLY A 322 -14.76 7.06 23.55
CA GLY A 322 -14.07 7.36 22.30
C GLY A 322 -13.07 6.29 21.89
N SER A 323 -12.40 5.63 22.84
CA SER A 323 -11.35 4.67 22.51
C SER A 323 -11.80 3.21 22.66
N PHE A 324 -12.29 2.82 23.84
CA PHE A 324 -12.71 1.43 24.08
C PHE A 324 -13.93 1.04 23.24
N PHE A 325 -14.96 1.90 23.20
CA PHE A 325 -16.15 1.60 22.41
C PHE A 325 -15.87 1.60 20.90
N VAL A 326 -15.07 2.54 20.39
CA VAL A 326 -14.71 2.59 18.97
C VAL A 326 -13.88 1.38 18.55
N LEU A 327 -12.87 1.00 19.35
CA LEU A 327 -12.06 -0.19 19.08
C LEU A 327 -12.94 -1.45 19.05
N ASN A 328 -13.83 -1.62 20.02
CA ASN A 328 -14.75 -2.76 20.08
C ASN A 328 -15.72 -2.78 18.89
N LEU A 329 -16.21 -1.63 18.45
CA LEU A 329 -17.10 -1.52 17.30
C LEU A 329 -16.39 -1.91 16.00
N VAL A 330 -15.16 -1.41 15.80
CA VAL A 330 -14.33 -1.75 14.64
C VAL A 330 -14.02 -3.24 14.62
N LEU A 331 -13.60 -3.82 15.75
CA LEU A 331 -13.37 -5.27 15.85
C LEU A 331 -14.64 -6.08 15.57
N GLY A 332 -15.78 -5.65 16.10
CA GLY A 332 -17.07 -6.31 15.88
C GLY A 332 -17.46 -6.37 14.41
N VAL A 333 -17.38 -5.23 13.70
CA VAL A 333 -17.71 -5.19 12.27
C VAL A 333 -16.69 -5.93 11.42
N LEU A 334 -15.39 -5.81 11.74
CA LEU A 334 -14.34 -6.54 11.03
C LEU A 334 -14.54 -8.06 11.18
N SER A 335 -14.88 -8.54 12.38
CA SER A 335 -15.22 -9.94 12.64
C SER A 335 -16.46 -10.40 11.86
N GLY A 336 -17.49 -9.56 11.78
CA GLY A 336 -18.68 -9.81 10.98
C GLY A 336 -18.38 -9.93 9.48
N GLU A 337 -17.61 -9.00 8.92
CA GLU A 337 -17.22 -9.02 7.50
C GLU A 337 -16.28 -10.18 7.17
N PHE A 338 -15.32 -10.51 8.04
CA PHE A 338 -14.48 -11.70 7.86
C PHE A 338 -15.27 -13.00 7.93
N THR A 339 -16.26 -13.09 8.81
CA THR A 339 -17.14 -14.25 8.90
C THR A 339 -17.95 -14.41 7.61
N LYS A 340 -18.52 -13.31 7.11
CA LYS A 340 -19.29 -13.27 5.86
C LYS A 340 -18.45 -13.65 4.63
N GLU A 341 -17.22 -13.15 4.53
CA GLU A 341 -16.31 -13.57 3.44
C GLU A 341 -15.90 -15.04 3.56
N ARG A 342 -15.65 -15.54 4.77
CA ARG A 342 -15.36 -16.97 5.01
C ARG A 342 -16.53 -17.87 4.61
N GLU A 343 -17.76 -17.48 4.91
CA GLU A 343 -18.97 -18.23 4.52
C GLU A 343 -19.16 -18.26 3.00
N LYS A 344 -18.92 -17.13 2.31
CA LYS A 344 -18.93 -17.09 0.84
C LYS A 344 -17.88 -18.02 0.25
N ALA A 345 -16.65 -18.02 0.76
CA ALA A 345 -15.59 -18.92 0.29
C ALA A 345 -15.98 -20.40 0.50
N ARG A 346 -16.58 -20.72 1.65
CA ARG A 346 -17.10 -22.08 1.93
C ARG A 346 -18.21 -22.47 0.95
N SER A 347 -19.14 -21.57 0.65
CA SER A 347 -20.25 -21.83 -0.29
C SER A 347 -19.79 -22.07 -1.73
N ARG A 348 -18.64 -21.50 -2.12
CA ARG A 348 -18.04 -21.68 -3.46
C ARG A 348 -17.32 -23.02 -3.65
N GLY A 349 -17.25 -23.84 -2.60
CA GLY A 349 -16.53 -25.12 -2.65
C GLY A 349 -15.01 -24.98 -2.67
N GLU A 350 -14.46 -23.77 -2.53
CA GLU A 350 -12.99 -23.54 -2.48
C GLU A 350 -12.36 -24.31 -1.31
N PHE A 351 -13.08 -24.43 -0.20
CA PHE A 351 -12.63 -25.22 0.95
C PHE A 351 -12.51 -26.72 0.62
N GLN A 352 -13.39 -27.24 -0.24
CA GLN A 352 -13.35 -28.62 -0.67
C GLN A 352 -12.18 -28.87 -1.63
N GLN A 353 -11.94 -27.93 -2.56
CA GLN A 353 -10.76 -27.97 -3.44
C GLN A 353 -9.45 -27.89 -2.65
N LEU A 354 -9.38 -27.06 -1.61
CA LEU A 354 -8.19 -26.94 -0.78
C LEU A 354 -7.90 -28.21 0.02
N ARG A 355 -8.95 -28.84 0.56
CA ARG A 355 -8.85 -30.11 1.28
C ARG A 355 -8.45 -31.26 0.37
N GLU A 356 -9.03 -31.36 -0.81
CA GLU A 356 -8.65 -32.35 -1.82
C GLU A 356 -7.17 -32.20 -2.21
N ARG A 357 -6.69 -30.96 -2.36
CA ARG A 357 -5.29 -30.69 -2.68
C ARG A 357 -4.34 -31.11 -1.56
N GLN A 358 -4.68 -30.80 -0.30
CA GLN A 358 -3.90 -31.24 0.87
C GLN A 358 -3.83 -32.76 0.98
N GLN A 359 -4.96 -33.44 0.79
CA GLN A 359 -5.01 -34.90 0.84
C GLN A 359 -4.17 -35.54 -0.27
N LEU A 360 -4.20 -34.96 -1.48
CA LEU A 360 -3.38 -35.43 -2.60
C LEU A 360 -1.88 -35.21 -2.35
N ASP A 361 -1.49 -34.11 -1.69
CA ASP A 361 -0.09 -33.87 -1.29
C ASP A 361 0.37 -34.86 -0.20
N GLU A 362 -0.48 -35.22 0.76
CA GLU A 362 -0.20 -36.26 1.76
C GLU A 362 -0.04 -37.65 1.11
N ASP A 363 -0.94 -38.02 0.20
CA ASP A 363 -0.89 -39.30 -0.53
C ASP A 363 0.38 -39.40 -1.39
N VAL A 364 0.73 -38.31 -2.10
CA VAL A 364 1.95 -38.26 -2.93
C VAL A 364 3.22 -38.41 -2.07
N ASN A 365 3.28 -37.73 -0.93
CA ASN A 365 4.42 -37.87 -0.02
C ASN A 365 4.51 -39.29 0.55
N GLY A 366 3.39 -39.91 0.93
CA GLY A 366 3.36 -41.29 1.39
C GLY A 366 3.82 -42.28 0.33
N TYR A 367 3.37 -42.12 -0.93
CA TYR A 367 3.85 -42.95 -2.03
C TYR A 367 5.35 -42.76 -2.31
N MET A 368 5.85 -41.52 -2.22
CA MET A 368 7.28 -41.24 -2.37
C MET A 368 8.11 -41.90 -1.26
N GLU A 369 7.65 -41.88 -0.01
CA GLU A 369 8.30 -42.58 1.10
C GLU A 369 8.36 -44.10 0.86
N TRP A 370 7.28 -44.72 0.35
CA TRP A 370 7.28 -46.14 0.03
C TRP A 370 8.24 -46.49 -1.12
N ILE A 371 8.28 -45.67 -2.17
CA ILE A 371 9.18 -45.87 -3.31
C ILE A 371 10.64 -45.75 -2.86
N THR A 372 10.98 -44.68 -2.14
CA THR A 372 12.34 -44.45 -1.64
C THR A 372 12.80 -45.56 -0.69
N HIS A 373 11.91 -46.06 0.19
CA HIS A 373 12.23 -47.19 1.06
C HIS A 373 12.45 -48.50 0.28
N ALA A 374 11.68 -48.73 -0.79
CA ALA A 374 11.87 -49.91 -1.64
C ALA A 374 13.22 -49.87 -2.40
N GLU A 375 13.61 -48.70 -2.93
CA GLU A 375 14.90 -48.53 -3.63
C GLU A 375 16.11 -48.78 -2.71
N ILE A 376 16.06 -48.35 -1.45
CA ILE A 376 17.12 -48.62 -0.47
C ILE A 376 17.24 -50.12 -0.19
N LEU A 377 16.11 -50.81 -0.01
CA LEU A 377 16.09 -52.25 0.21
C LEU A 377 16.60 -53.05 -1.01
N ASP A 378 16.27 -52.60 -2.22
CA ASP A 378 16.77 -53.23 -3.45
C ASP A 378 18.26 -52.95 -3.67
N ALA A 379 18.76 -51.76 -3.30
CA ALA A 379 20.19 -51.46 -3.30
C ALA A 379 20.98 -52.35 -2.30
N ASP A 380 20.42 -52.61 -1.12
CA ASP A 380 20.97 -53.56 -0.15
C ASP A 380 20.94 -55.02 -0.67
N ARG A 381 20.03 -55.32 -1.60
CA ARG A 381 19.87 -56.64 -2.21
C ARG A 381 20.82 -56.85 -3.39
N GLU A 382 21.05 -55.81 -4.20
CA GLU A 382 22.04 -55.79 -5.29
C GLU A 382 23.49 -55.62 -4.77
N GLY A 383 23.68 -55.09 -3.56
CA GLY A 383 24.98 -54.97 -2.88
C GLY A 383 25.52 -56.25 -2.22
N LYS A 384 24.80 -57.39 -2.29
CA LYS A 384 25.28 -58.68 -1.76
C LYS A 384 25.99 -59.50 -2.84
N GLY A 385 27.23 -59.11 -3.13
CA GLY A 385 28.12 -59.83 -4.03
C GLY A 385 29.60 -59.47 -3.90
N LEU A 386 30.21 -59.52 -2.71
CA LEU A 386 31.57 -60.04 -2.40
C LEU A 386 31.95 -59.78 -0.91
N LEU A 387 32.34 -60.84 -0.19
CA LEU A 387 32.79 -60.92 1.23
C LEU A 387 34.31 -60.56 1.40
N PRO A 388 34.95 -60.46 2.60
CA PRO A 388 34.61 -61.07 3.91
C PRO A 388 34.84 -60.26 5.21
N LEU A 389 34.40 -60.86 6.32
CA LEU A 389 34.68 -60.55 7.73
C LEU A 389 36.17 -60.29 8.05
N THR A 390 36.46 -59.17 8.72
CA THR A 390 37.38 -59.11 9.88
C THR A 390 36.99 -57.95 10.79
N SER A 391 37.00 -58.24 12.09
CA SER A 391 36.78 -57.38 13.24
C SER A 391 37.72 -56.19 13.34
N ASP A 392 37.19 -55.00 13.65
CA ASP A 392 37.80 -54.06 14.60
C ASP A 392 36.73 -53.14 15.20
N PRO A 393 36.60 -53.05 16.55
CA PRO A 393 35.64 -52.18 17.20
C PRO A 393 36.35 -50.88 17.56
N ASP A 394 36.41 -49.92 16.65
CA ASP A 394 36.68 -48.51 16.99
C ASP A 394 36.73 -47.69 15.70
N LYS A 395 35.65 -46.93 15.43
CA LYS A 395 35.57 -45.65 14.70
C LYS A 395 34.18 -45.47 14.07
N ASP A 396 33.18 -45.18 14.90
CA ASP A 396 32.02 -44.40 14.44
C ASP A 396 32.23 -42.96 14.87
N SER A 397 32.76 -42.20 13.91
CA SER A 397 32.70 -40.74 13.89
C SER A 397 31.24 -40.33 13.83
N LEU A 398 30.77 -39.77 14.95
CA LEU A 398 30.09 -38.48 15.05
C LEU A 398 29.95 -37.73 13.71
N TYR A 399 28.80 -37.07 13.50
CA TYR A 399 28.35 -36.30 12.34
C TYR A 399 27.46 -37.09 11.35
N ASP A 400 26.15 -37.18 11.65
CA ASP A 400 25.13 -36.48 10.85
C ASP A 400 23.71 -36.57 11.47
N MET A 401 23.56 -36.30 12.77
CA MET A 401 22.25 -36.15 13.40
C MET A 401 22.16 -34.84 14.18
N GLU A 402 21.92 -33.74 13.46
CA GLU A 402 21.25 -32.56 14.04
C GLU A 402 20.79 -31.62 12.92
N GLY A 403 19.48 -31.64 12.59
CA GLY A 403 18.98 -30.72 11.58
C GLY A 403 17.53 -30.84 11.09
N LYS A 404 16.63 -31.54 11.81
CA LYS A 404 15.18 -31.44 11.55
C LYS A 404 14.43 -31.28 12.87
N SER A 405 14.50 -30.08 13.43
CA SER A 405 13.54 -29.64 14.44
C SER A 405 12.14 -29.56 13.80
N ARG A 406 11.29 -30.50 14.17
CA ARG A 406 9.84 -30.47 13.96
C ARG A 406 9.26 -29.27 14.69
N VAL A 407 8.72 -28.30 13.95
CA VAL A 407 7.75 -27.34 14.50
C VAL A 407 6.37 -27.97 14.33
N VAL A 408 5.87 -28.56 15.41
CA VAL A 408 4.47 -28.98 15.55
C VAL A 408 3.69 -27.77 16.08
N TYR A 409 2.74 -27.26 15.30
CA TYR A 409 1.74 -26.32 15.80
C TYR A 409 0.55 -27.10 16.36
N TYR A 410 0.20 -26.82 17.61
CA TYR A 410 -1.13 -27.03 18.17
C TYR A 410 -1.97 -25.77 17.96
#